data_AF-K2DUV0-F1
#
_entry.id   AF-K2DUV0-F1
#
_cell.length_a   1.000
_cell.length_b   1.000
_cell.length_c   1.000
_cell.angle_alpha   90.00
_cell.angle_beta   90.00
_cell.angle_gamma   90.00
#
_symmetry.space_group_name_H-M   'P 1'
#
loop_
_entity.id
_entity.type
_entity.pdbx_description
1 polymer ?
#
loop_
_entity_poly.entity_id
_entity_poly.type
_entity_poly.pdbx_seq_one_letter_code
_entity_poly.pdbx_strand_id
1 'polypeptide(L)'
;MAILSGLLQLVMGLARFGWLLNLVTSPVLSGFTQAAALLILSSQLGALTGLRSDLGALWTTPSLGHFDLTAAAFGLGSLVLLILARRLRPGFPAAIVVLGAA
;
A
#
# COMPACT_ATOMS: atom_id res chain seq x y z
N MET A 1 13.90 8.00 -11.10
CA MET A 1 13.28 9.12 -10.34
C MET A 1 13.91 9.36 -8.96
N ALA A 2 14.21 8.32 -8.17
CA ALA A 2 14.71 8.51 -6.79
C ALA A 2 15.96 9.41 -6.65
N ILE A 3 16.94 9.30 -7.57
CA ILE A 3 18.13 10.17 -7.56
C ILE A 3 17.75 11.62 -7.85
N LEU A 4 16.88 11.86 -8.83
CA LEU A 4 16.41 13.21 -9.19
C LEU A 4 15.59 13.84 -8.05
N SER A 5 14.72 13.08 -7.40
CA SER A 5 13.95 13.59 -6.24
C SER A 5 14.88 13.90 -5.06
N GLY A 6 15.88 13.06 -4.80
CA GLY A 6 16.87 13.28 -3.76
C GLY A 6 17.74 14.52 -4.02
N LEU A 7 18.18 14.71 -5.27
CA LEU A 7 18.93 15.90 -5.68
C LEU A 7 18.08 17.17 -5.51
N LEU A 8 16.81 17.14 -5.95
CA LEU A 8 15.89 18.27 -5.78
C LEU A 8 15.67 18.59 -4.29
N GLN A 9 15.48 17.57 -3.45
CA GLN A 9 15.36 17.74 -2.00
C GLN A 9 16.61 18.36 -1.37
N LEU A 10 17.80 17.95 -1.82
CA LEU A 10 19.07 18.51 -1.36
C LEU A 10 19.19 20.00 -1.76
N VAL A 11 18.87 20.34 -3.01
CA VAL A 11 18.87 21.73 -3.50
C VAL A 11 17.88 22.59 -2.71
N MET A 12 16.64 22.11 -2.52
CA MET A 12 15.62 22.81 -1.73
C MET A 12 16.05 23.01 -0.27
N GLY A 13 16.73 22.02 0.32
CA GLY A 13 17.28 22.10 1.68
C GLY A 13 18.42 23.13 1.79
N LEU A 14 19.38 23.10 0.86
CA LEU A 14 20.48 24.08 0.80
C LEU A 14 19.96 25.50 0.58
N ALA A 15 18.95 25.68 -0.26
CA ALA A 15 18.32 26.97 -0.52
C ALA A 15 17.36 27.43 0.61
N ARG A 16 17.20 26.63 1.68
CA ARG A 16 16.31 26.91 2.83
C ARG A 16 14.85 27.15 2.43
N PHE A 17 14.40 26.53 1.34
CA PHE A 17 13.03 26.63 0.82
C PHE A 17 11.98 25.84 1.64
N GLY A 18 12.27 25.53 2.90
CA GLY A 18 11.33 24.87 3.81
C GLY A 18 10.03 25.65 4.02
N TRP A 19 10.04 26.97 3.82
CA TRP A 19 8.82 27.79 3.86
C TRP A 19 7.79 27.40 2.80
N LEU A 20 8.21 26.95 1.60
CA LEU A 20 7.28 26.50 0.56
C LEU A 20 6.51 25.25 0.98
N LEU A 21 7.12 24.37 1.78
CA LEU A 21 6.47 23.17 2.29
C LEU A 21 5.37 23.51 3.31
N ASN A 22 5.54 24.61 4.05
CA ASN A 22 4.55 25.09 5.00
C ASN A 22 3.32 25.76 4.34
N LEU A 23 3.37 26.03 3.03
CA LEU A 23 2.21 26.51 2.26
C LEU A 23 1.19 25.39 2.02
N VAL A 24 1.62 24.13 2.10
CA VAL A 24 0.71 22.98 1.98
C VAL A 24 -0.04 22.83 3.30
N THR A 25 -1.35 23.06 3.25
CA THR A 25 -2.18 23.01 4.44
C THR A 25 -2.39 21.57 4.92
N SER A 26 -2.56 21.37 6.23
CA SER A 26 -2.85 20.06 6.82
C SER A 26 -4.01 19.30 6.14
N PRO A 27 -5.11 19.96 5.70
CA PRO A 27 -6.18 19.29 4.97
C PRO A 27 -5.74 18.72 3.62
N VAL A 28 -4.87 19.41 2.88
CA VAL A 28 -4.37 18.94 1.57
C VAL A 28 -3.52 17.67 1.76
N LEU A 29 -2.63 17.67 2.75
CA LEU A 29 -1.80 16.50 3.05
C LEU A 29 -2.64 15.31 3.51
N SER A 30 -3.66 15.55 4.34
CA SER A 30 -4.61 14.50 4.76
C SER A 30 -5.39 13.95 3.57
N GLY A 31 -5.89 14.80 2.67
CA GLY A 31 -6.60 14.37 1.47
C GLY A 31 -5.72 13.54 0.54
N PHE A 32 -4.48 13.98 0.31
CA PHE A 32 -3.50 13.25 -0.49
C PHE A 32 -3.17 11.88 0.11
N THR A 33 -2.90 11.81 1.42
CA THR A 33 -2.57 10.54 2.09
C THR A 33 -3.75 9.57 2.10
N GLN A 34 -4.99 10.05 2.23
CA GLN A 34 -6.19 9.22 2.10
C GLN A 34 -6.38 8.68 0.68
N ALA A 35 -6.20 9.52 -0.34
CA ALA A 35 -6.27 9.09 -1.73
C ALA A 35 -5.17 8.06 -2.06
N ALA A 36 -3.96 8.27 -1.56
CA ALA A 36 -2.87 7.30 -1.68
C ALA A 36 -3.20 5.98 -0.97
N ALA A 37 -3.82 6.03 0.23
CA ALA A 37 -4.27 4.83 0.93
C ALA A 37 -5.32 4.04 0.13
N LEU A 38 -6.28 4.73 -0.48
CA LEU A 38 -7.27 4.09 -1.36
C LEU A 38 -6.62 3.47 -2.61
N LEU A 39 -5.67 4.17 -3.23
CA LEU A 39 -4.90 3.65 -4.36
C LEU A 39 -4.13 2.39 -3.98
N ILE A 40 -3.38 2.42 -2.86
CA ILE A 40 -2.65 1.25 -2.35
C ILE A 40 -3.60 0.09 -2.07
N LEU A 41 -4.72 0.33 -1.38
CA LEU A 41 -5.71 -0.72 -1.13
C LEU A 41 -6.20 -1.31 -2.45
N SER A 42 -6.57 -0.46 -3.41
CA SER A 42 -7.07 -0.91 -4.71
C SER A 42 -6.04 -1.73 -5.51
N SER A 43 -4.75 -1.38 -5.46
CA SER A 43 -3.70 -2.12 -6.17
C SER A 43 -3.42 -3.48 -5.56
N GLN A 44 -3.64 -3.63 -4.24
CA GLN A 44 -3.41 -4.89 -3.53
C GLN A 44 -4.62 -5.82 -3.54
N LEU A 45 -5.84 -5.34 -3.85
CA LEU A 45 -7.06 -6.16 -3.84
C LEU A 45 -6.97 -7.41 -4.73
N GLY A 46 -6.38 -7.29 -5.92
CA GLY A 46 -6.19 -8.43 -6.82
C GLY A 46 -5.29 -9.51 -6.19
N ALA A 47 -4.13 -9.10 -5.67
CA ALA A 47 -3.18 -10.00 -5.01
C ALA A 47 -3.78 -10.64 -3.74
N LEU A 48 -4.55 -9.90 -2.94
CA LEU A 48 -5.21 -10.40 -1.74
C LEU A 48 -6.29 -11.44 -2.05
N THR A 49 -7.01 -11.27 -3.15
CA THR A 49 -8.12 -12.16 -3.56
C THR A 49 -7.66 -13.30 -4.49
N GLY A 50 -6.39 -13.32 -4.90
CA GLY A 50 -5.86 -14.30 -5.85
C GLY A 50 -6.30 -14.08 -7.29
N LEU A 51 -6.77 -12.87 -7.63
CA LEU A 51 -7.18 -12.54 -8.99
C LEU A 51 -5.96 -12.46 -9.91
N ARG A 52 -5.95 -13.28 -10.96
CA ARG A 52 -4.87 -13.35 -11.95
C ARG A 52 -4.97 -12.29 -13.05
N SER A 53 -6.12 -11.61 -13.15
CA SER A 53 -6.41 -10.58 -14.13
C SER A 53 -6.57 -9.20 -13.48
N ASP A 54 -6.60 -8.14 -14.30
CA ASP A 54 -6.93 -6.81 -13.81
C ASP A 54 -8.33 -6.79 -13.20
N LEU A 55 -8.52 -5.99 -12.14
CA LEU A 55 -9.84 -5.77 -11.54
C LEU A 55 -10.86 -5.30 -12.58
N GLY A 56 -10.43 -4.55 -13.60
CA GLY A 56 -11.26 -4.11 -14.72
C GLY A 56 -11.79 -5.27 -15.58
N ALA A 57 -11.07 -6.38 -15.67
CA ALA A 57 -11.50 -7.56 -16.43
C ALA A 57 -12.74 -8.24 -15.84
N LEU A 58 -12.97 -8.09 -14.52
CA LEU A 58 -14.19 -8.59 -13.87
C LEU A 58 -15.45 -7.83 -14.30
N TRP A 59 -15.31 -6.56 -14.71
CA TRP A 59 -16.42 -5.75 -15.19
C TRP A 59 -16.80 -6.10 -16.63
N THR A 60 -15.83 -6.55 -17.44
CA THR A 60 -16.06 -6.91 -18.84
C THR A 60 -16.40 -8.38 -19.03
N THR A 61 -15.84 -9.26 -18.19
CA THR A 61 -16.02 -10.72 -18.32
C THR A 61 -15.94 -11.36 -16.93
N PRO A 62 -17.05 -11.32 -16.14
CA PRO A 62 -17.06 -11.90 -14.80
C PRO A 62 -16.92 -13.42 -14.90
N SER A 63 -15.73 -13.93 -14.58
CA SER A 63 -15.46 -15.37 -14.54
C SER A 63 -14.71 -15.74 -13.25
N LEU A 64 -15.24 -16.76 -12.56
CA LEU A 64 -14.61 -17.29 -11.35
C LEU A 64 -13.32 -18.06 -11.63
N GLY A 65 -13.05 -18.39 -12.90
CA GLY A 65 -11.83 -19.10 -13.33
C GLY A 65 -10.57 -18.24 -13.31
N HIS A 66 -10.69 -16.92 -13.12
CA HIS A 66 -9.53 -16.03 -12.97
C HIS A 66 -8.98 -15.99 -11.53
N PHE A 67 -9.65 -16.65 -10.58
CA PHE A 67 -9.22 -16.69 -9.19
C PHE A 67 -8.34 -17.90 -8.92
N ASP A 68 -7.16 -17.63 -8.37
CA ASP A 68 -6.31 -18.63 -7.77
C ASP A 68 -6.64 -18.76 -6.28
N LEU A 69 -7.30 -19.85 -5.92
CA LEU A 69 -7.69 -20.14 -4.55
C LEU A 69 -6.48 -20.27 -3.61
N THR A 70 -5.33 -20.71 -4.11
CA THR A 70 -4.10 -20.84 -3.31
C THR A 70 -3.50 -19.48 -3.00
N ALA A 71 -3.39 -18.60 -4.01
CA ALA A 71 -2.93 -17.23 -3.81
C ALA A 71 -3.89 -16.45 -2.89
N ALA A 72 -5.20 -16.65 -3.03
CA ALA A 72 -6.22 -16.07 -2.14
C ALA A 72 -6.04 -16.54 -0.69
N ALA A 73 -5.78 -17.84 -0.47
CA ALA A 73 -5.54 -18.39 0.86
C ALA A 73 -4.28 -17.80 1.51
N PHE A 74 -3.19 -17.62 0.75
CA PHE A 74 -1.99 -16.94 1.24
C PHE A 74 -2.23 -15.45 1.54
N GLY A 75 -2.90 -14.73 0.63
CA GLY A 75 -3.25 -13.32 0.80
C GLY A 75 -4.13 -13.07 2.01
N LEU A 76 -5.24 -13.79 2.14
CA LEU A 76 -6.16 -13.68 3.28
C LEU A 76 -5.53 -14.21 4.57
N GLY A 77 -4.77 -15.31 4.50
CA GLY A 77 -4.07 -15.89 5.65
C GLY A 77 -3.05 -14.94 6.24
N SER A 78 -2.21 -14.32 5.40
CA SER A 78 -1.24 -13.32 5.83
C SER A 78 -1.90 -12.06 6.42
N LEU A 79 -3.03 -11.62 5.84
CA LEU A 79 -3.82 -10.50 6.38
C LEU A 79 -4.38 -10.82 7.78
N VAL A 80 -4.96 -12.01 7.97
CA VAL A 80 -5.48 -12.45 9.27
C VAL A 80 -4.35 -12.53 10.31
N LEU A 81 -3.21 -13.11 9.94
CA LEU A 81 -2.01 -13.18 10.79
C LEU A 81 -1.53 -11.78 11.20
N LEU A 82 -1.44 -10.85 10.25
CA LEU A 82 -1.07 -9.46 10.51
C LEU A 82 -2.02 -8.77 11.48
N ILE A 83 -3.34 -8.89 11.26
CA ILE A 83 -4.36 -8.28 12.12
C ILE A 83 -4.31 -8.89 13.52
N LEU A 84 -4.21 -10.20 13.63
CA LEU A 84 -4.16 -10.91 14.90
C LEU A 84 -2.89 -10.54 15.68
N ALA A 85 -1.73 -10.55 15.01
CA ALA A 85 -0.46 -10.15 15.62
C ALA A 85 -0.50 -8.68 16.10
N ARG A 86 -1.09 -7.77 15.31
CA ARG A 86 -1.24 -6.37 15.70
C ARG A 86 -2.22 -6.19 16.86
N ARG A 87 -3.27 -7.01 16.94
CA ARG A 87 -4.24 -6.98 18.05
C ARG A 87 -3.68 -7.57 19.34
N LEU A 88 -2.89 -8.64 19.26
CA LEU A 88 -2.30 -9.30 20.43
C LEU A 88 -1.04 -8.59 20.93
N ARG A 89 -0.22 -8.01 20.04
CA ARG A 89 1.04 -7.31 20.36
C ARG A 89 1.25 -6.08 19.45
N PRO A 90 0.60 -4.94 19.75
CA PRO A 90 0.61 -3.75 18.89
C PRO A 90 1.99 -3.09 18.67
N GLY A 91 3.00 -3.40 19.51
CA GLY A 91 4.37 -2.92 19.35
C GLY A 91 5.32 -3.90 18.65
N PHE A 92 4.85 -5.09 18.26
CA PHE A 92 5.69 -6.11 17.64
C PHE A 92 5.81 -5.90 16.12
N PRO A 93 6.97 -6.10 15.48
CA PRO A 93 7.16 -5.94 14.03
C PRO A 93 6.53 -7.10 13.24
N ALA A 94 5.22 -7.28 13.39
CA ALA A 94 4.45 -8.38 12.83
C ALA A 94 4.60 -8.52 11.31
N ALA A 95 4.71 -7.41 10.58
CA ALA A 95 4.87 -7.44 9.12
C ALA A 95 6.15 -8.15 8.67
N ILE A 96 7.26 -7.95 9.38
CA ILE A 96 8.55 -8.60 9.05
C ILE A 96 8.44 -10.11 9.31
N VAL A 97 7.81 -10.49 10.42
CA VAL A 97 7.68 -11.90 10.81
C VAL A 97 6.73 -12.65 9.88
N VAL A 98 5.59 -12.05 9.52
CA VAL A 98 4.65 -12.67 8.58
C VAL A 98 5.30 -12.84 7.21
N LEU A 99 6.09 -11.85 6.74
CA LEU A 99 6.82 -11.97 5.49
C LEU A 99 7.91 -13.05 5.53
N GLY A 100 8.60 -13.22 6.67
CA GLY A 100 9.62 -14.26 6.82
C GLY A 100 9.04 -15.67 7.01
N ALA A 101 7.75 -15.79 7.34
CA ALA A 101 7.06 -17.06 7.58
C ALA A 101 6.18 -17.51 6.39
N ALA A 102 5.85 -16.59 5.49
CA ALA A 102 5.13 -16.84 4.24
C ALA A 102 6.10 -17.28 3.14
#